data_AF-A0A975GI09-F1
#
_entry.id   AF-A0A975GI09-F1
#
_cell.length_a   1.000
_cell.length_b   1.000
_cell.length_c   1.000
_cell.angle_alpha   90.00
_cell.angle_beta   90.00
_cell.angle_gamma   90.00
#
_symmetry.space_group_name_H-M   'P 1'
#
loop_
_entity.id
_entity.type
_entity.pdbx_description
1 polymer ?
#
loop_
_entity_poly.entity_id
_entity_poly.type
_entity_poly.pdbx_seq_one_letter_code
_entity_poly.pdbx_strand_id
1 'polypeptide(L)'
;MRIVIDTSMIFSLLLGKNKRMRDTFFDPTHIFYAPNYIMGELFEKKEKIMKCSALSEFEIYELFHRILGKIEFVAENFVASEYKSQAFGLVRTLMRMIFRLSLYHCN
;
A
#
# COMPACT_ATOMS: atom_id res chain seq x y z
N MET A 1 5.81 15.68 7.52
CA MET A 1 6.31 15.19 6.21
C MET A 1 5.17 14.58 5.40
N ARG A 2 5.18 14.70 4.07
CA ARG A 2 4.17 14.09 3.18
C ARG A 2 4.69 12.75 2.67
N ILE A 3 3.92 11.69 2.82
CA ILE A 3 4.33 10.31 2.50
C ILE A 3 3.26 9.67 1.64
N VAL A 4 3.64 9.10 0.50
CA VAL A 4 2.75 8.25 -0.30
C VAL A 4 2.92 6.82 0.16
N ILE A 5 1.81 6.12 0.40
CA ILE A 5 1.80 4.74 0.88
C ILE A 5 1.09 3.83 -0.11
N ASP A 6 1.47 2.56 -0.09
CA ASP A 6 0.86 1.50 -0.88
C ASP A 6 0.00 0.58 0.00
N THR A 7 -0.70 -0.34 -0.66
CA THR A 7 -1.56 -1.33 0.02
C THR A 7 -0.72 -2.28 0.88
N SER A 8 0.54 -2.54 0.51
CA SER A 8 1.43 -3.45 1.26
C SER A 8 1.80 -2.89 2.64
N MET A 9 1.99 -1.58 2.74
CA MET A 9 2.18 -0.89 4.01
C MET A 9 0.95 -0.98 4.90
N ILE A 10 -0.26 -0.84 4.33
CA ILE A 10 -1.52 -0.98 5.07
C ILE A 10 -1.67 -2.42 5.61
N PHE A 11 -1.37 -3.44 4.81
CA PHE A 11 -1.36 -4.83 5.31
C PHE A 11 -0.39 -5.02 6.46
N SER A 12 0.80 -4.41 6.35
CA SER A 12 1.81 -4.49 7.41
C SER A 12 1.34 -3.84 8.71
N LEU A 13 0.57 -2.75 8.63
CA LEU A 13 -0.03 -2.08 9.80
C LEU A 13 -1.12 -2.95 10.45
N LEU A 14 -1.94 -3.62 9.64
CA LEU A 14 -3.04 -4.48 10.10
C LEU A 14 -2.56 -5.79 10.75
N LEU A 15 -1.48 -6.38 10.25
CA LEU A 15 -0.95 -7.65 10.77
C LEU A 15 -0.27 -7.52 12.14
N GLY A 16 -0.16 -6.32 12.70
CA GLY A 16 0.21 -6.08 14.11
C GLY A 16 1.66 -6.40 14.50
N LYS A 17 2.49 -6.89 13.58
CA LYS A 17 3.87 -7.36 13.87
C LYS A 17 4.87 -6.25 14.15
N ASN A 18 4.55 -4.98 13.90
CA ASN A 18 5.49 -3.86 14.05
C ASN A 18 4.86 -2.67 14.80
N LYS A 19 5.05 -2.59 16.12
CA LYS A 19 4.57 -1.47 16.96
C LYS A 19 5.14 -0.12 16.51
N ARG A 20 6.45 -0.05 16.28
CA ARG A 20 7.14 1.19 15.87
C ARG A 20 6.57 1.79 14.58
N MET A 21 6.21 0.93 13.62
CA MET A 21 5.59 1.37 12.36
C MET A 21 4.20 1.97 12.59
N ARG A 22 3.39 1.39 13.48
CA ARG A 22 2.09 1.96 13.87
C ARG A 22 2.24 3.28 14.61
N ASP A 23 3.18 3.37 15.54
CA ASP A 23 3.44 4.61 16.29
C ASP A 23 3.84 5.75 15.34
N THR A 24 4.70 5.45 14.36
CA THR A 24 5.09 6.42 13.32
C THR A 24 3.91 6.79 12.41
N PHE A 25 3.06 5.82 12.07
CA PHE A 25 1.90 6.05 11.22
C PHE A 25 0.84 6.94 11.88
N PHE A 26 0.63 6.80 13.19
CA PHE A 26 -0.31 7.63 13.93
C PHE A 26 0.29 8.95 14.45
N ASP A 27 1.57 9.19 14.20
CA ASP A 27 2.20 10.46 14.52
C ASP A 27 1.56 11.61 13.71
N PRO A 28 1.08 12.69 14.37
CA PRO A 28 0.39 13.79 13.70
C PRO A 28 1.30 14.63 12.78
N THR A 29 2.62 14.54 12.92
CA THR A 29 3.58 15.27 12.08
C THR A 29 3.67 14.73 10.64
N HIS A 30 3.09 13.55 10.39
CA HIS A 30 3.04 12.90 9.09
C HIS A 30 1.65 13.01 8.45
N ILE A 31 1.64 13.31 7.15
CA ILE A 31 0.45 13.32 6.29
C ILE A 31 0.65 12.21 5.26
N PHE A 32 -0.30 11.29 5.20
CA PHE A 32 -0.23 10.10 4.34
C PHE A 32 -1.17 10.24 3.16
N TYR A 33 -0.70 9.87 1.98
CA TYR A 33 -1.45 9.89 0.73
C TYR A 33 -1.54 8.49 0.15
N ALA A 34 -2.69 8.14 -0.40
CA ALA A 34 -2.90 6.90 -1.11
C ALA A 34 -3.78 7.13 -2.35
N PRO A 35 -3.55 6.41 -3.45
CA PRO A 35 -4.50 6.38 -4.55
C PRO A 35 -5.80 5.64 -4.14
N ASN A 36 -6.93 6.04 -4.73
CA ASN A 36 -8.24 5.45 -4.44
C ASN A 36 -8.30 3.94 -4.71
N TYR A 37 -7.57 3.44 -5.72
CA TYR A 37 -7.58 2.02 -6.10
C TYR A 37 -7.18 1.08 -4.96
N ILE A 38 -6.43 1.58 -3.97
CA ILE A 38 -6.05 0.82 -2.77
C ILE A 38 -7.29 0.27 -2.06
N MET A 39 -8.41 1.00 -2.07
CA MET A 39 -9.67 0.50 -1.49
C MET A 39 -10.09 -0.83 -2.12
N GLY A 40 -10.04 -0.94 -3.45
CA GLY A 40 -10.37 -2.18 -4.17
C GLY A 40 -9.45 -3.34 -3.74
N GLU A 41 -8.15 -3.10 -3.68
CA GLU A 41 -7.19 -4.12 -3.24
C GLU A 41 -7.40 -4.57 -1.79
N LEU A 42 -7.74 -3.64 -0.89
CA LEU A 42 -8.03 -3.95 0.51
C LEU A 42 -9.28 -4.83 0.62
N PHE A 43 -10.33 -4.52 -0.13
CA PHE A 43 -11.57 -5.31 -0.15
C PHE A 43 -11.34 -6.71 -0.70
N GLU A 44 -10.62 -6.86 -1.80
CA GLU A 44 -10.30 -8.17 -2.38
C GLU A 44 -9.51 -9.05 -1.41
N LYS A 45 -8.58 -8.45 -0.64
CA LYS A 45 -7.69 -9.19 0.26
C LYS A 45 -8.23 -9.30 1.69
N LYS A 46 -9.42 -8.77 2.01
CA LYS A 46 -9.98 -8.70 3.37
C LYS A 46 -10.01 -10.05 4.09
N GLU A 47 -10.43 -11.11 3.38
CA GLU A 47 -10.56 -12.44 3.99
C GLU A 47 -9.20 -13.03 4.38
N LYS A 48 -8.18 -12.75 3.56
CA LYS A 48 -6.81 -13.17 3.85
C LYS A 48 -6.24 -12.42 5.05
N ILE A 49 -6.55 -11.12 5.17
CA ILE A 49 -6.14 -10.32 6.32
C ILE A 49 -6.77 -10.87 7.60
N MET A 50 -8.07 -11.16 7.59
CA MET A 50 -8.76 -11.74 8.75
C MET A 50 -8.16 -13.08 9.17
N LYS A 51 -7.79 -13.95 8.22
CA LYS A 51 -7.16 -15.25 8.51
C LYS A 51 -5.73 -15.16 9.03
N CYS A 52 -4.98 -14.14 8.63
CA CYS A 52 -3.55 -14.00 8.96
C CYS A 52 -3.28 -13.06 10.15
N SER A 53 -4.28 -12.30 10.59
CA SER A 53 -4.18 -11.41 11.72
C SER A 53 -4.29 -12.18 13.04
N ALA A 54 -3.57 -11.71 14.07
CA ALA A 54 -3.72 -12.20 15.44
C ALA A 54 -4.86 -11.48 16.19
N LEU A 55 -5.54 -10.53 15.53
CA LEU A 55 -6.61 -9.71 16.09
C LEU A 55 -7.98 -10.35 15.82
N SER A 56 -8.94 -10.09 16.70
CA SER A 56 -10.34 -10.40 16.44
C SER A 56 -10.88 -9.59 15.27
N GLU A 57 -11.96 -10.06 14.64
CA GLU A 57 -12.60 -9.36 13.53
C GLU A 57 -13.00 -7.92 13.89
N PHE A 58 -13.50 -7.70 15.10
CA PHE A 58 -13.85 -6.37 15.60
C PHE A 58 -12.63 -5.44 15.71
N GLU A 59 -11.52 -5.93 16.28
CA GLU A 59 -10.28 -5.16 16.38
C GLU A 59 -9.68 -4.84 15.01
N ILE A 60 -9.83 -5.75 14.04
CA ILE A 60 -9.41 -5.50 12.66
C ILE A 60 -10.21 -4.35 12.06
N TYR A 61 -11.54 -4.34 12.23
CA TYR A 61 -12.37 -3.25 11.70
C TYR A 61 -12.09 -1.90 12.36
N GLU A 62 -11.89 -1.87 13.69
CA GLU A 62 -11.51 -0.64 14.39
C GLU A 62 -10.17 -0.10 13.88
N LEU A 63 -9.18 -0.98 13.72
CA LEU A 63 -7.88 -0.61 13.19
C LEU A 63 -7.96 -0.15 11.73
N PHE A 64 -8.77 -0.82 10.91
CA PHE A 64 -9.05 -0.41 9.53
C PHE A 64 -9.61 1.01 9.48
N HIS A 65 -10.65 1.28 10.27
CA HIS A 65 -11.29 2.59 10.31
C HIS A 65 -10.28 3.69 10.66
N ARG A 66 -9.43 3.44 11.67
CA ARG A 66 -8.39 4.38 12.08
C ARG A 66 -7.30 4.59 11.04
N ILE A 67 -6.86 3.52 10.37
CA ILE A 67 -5.85 3.62 9.31
C ILE A 67 -6.40 4.41 8.14
N LEU A 68 -7.58 4.05 7.65
CA LEU A 68 -8.21 4.72 6.51
C LEU A 68 -8.52 6.20 6.82
N GLY A 69 -8.96 6.51 8.04
CA GLY A 69 -9.21 7.88 8.47
C GLY A 69 -7.96 8.77 8.56
N LYS A 70 -6.75 8.19 8.58
CA LYS A 70 -5.47 8.92 8.63
C LYS A 70 -4.89 9.21 7.24
N ILE A 71 -5.48 8.66 6.18
CA ILE A 71 -4.96 8.71 4.82
C ILE A 71 -5.78 9.69 3.97
N GLU A 72 -5.09 10.61 3.30
CA GLU A 72 -5.67 11.45 2.26
C GLU A 72 -5.71 10.68 0.93
N PHE A 73 -6.91 10.27 0.54
CA PHE A 73 -7.11 9.54 -0.70
C PHE A 73 -7.15 10.47 -1.92
N VAL A 74 -6.37 10.12 -2.94
CA VAL A 74 -6.22 10.91 -4.17
C VAL A 74 -6.74 10.10 -5.35
N ALA A 75 -7.69 10.66 -6.09
CA ALA A 75 -8.21 10.01 -7.28
C ALA A 75 -7.16 10.02 -8.41
N GLU A 76 -7.07 8.91 -9.15
CA GLU A 76 -6.05 8.66 -10.16
C GLU A 76 -6.13 9.63 -11.35
N ASN A 77 -7.31 10.21 -11.57
CA ASN A 77 -7.53 11.24 -12.58
C ASN A 77 -6.86 12.58 -12.22
N PHE A 78 -6.54 12.86 -10.96
CA PHE A 78 -5.77 14.05 -10.57
C PHE A 78 -4.28 13.93 -10.91
N VAL A 79 -3.78 12.73 -11.15
CA VAL A 79 -2.38 12.53 -11.52
C VAL A 79 -2.18 12.97 -12.98
N ALA A 80 -1.32 13.96 -13.17
CA ALA A 80 -1.00 14.51 -14.49
C ALA A 80 -0.45 13.44 -15.44
N SER A 81 -0.72 13.58 -16.74
CA SER A 81 -0.35 12.58 -17.76
C SER A 81 1.16 12.39 -17.87
N GLU A 82 1.94 13.41 -17.56
CA GLU A 82 3.40 13.39 -17.55
C GLU A 82 3.92 12.40 -16.50
N TYR A 83 3.36 12.43 -15.28
CA TYR A 83 3.74 11.50 -14.22
C TYR A 83 3.30 10.06 -14.52
N LYS A 84 2.14 9.89 -15.17
CA LYS A 84 1.69 8.57 -15.66
C LYS A 84 2.65 8.00 -16.71
N SER A 85 3.11 8.84 -17.63
CA SER A 85 4.09 8.46 -18.65
C SER A 85 5.44 8.07 -18.04
N GLN A 86 5.92 8.84 -17.05
CA GLN A 86 7.13 8.52 -16.30
C GLN A 86 6.99 7.16 -15.57
N ALA A 87 5.89 6.95 -14.86
CA ALA A 87 5.61 5.69 -14.17
C ALA A 87 5.61 4.50 -15.15
N PHE A 88 4.97 4.64 -16.30
CA PHE A 88 4.97 3.61 -17.34
C PHE A 88 6.38 3.32 -17.88
N GLY A 89 7.21 4.34 -18.07
CA GLY A 89 8.60 4.21 -18.47
C GLY A 89 9.44 3.41 -17.46
N LEU A 90 9.23 3.65 -16.17
CA LEU A 90 9.90 2.93 -15.08
C LEU A 90 9.49 1.46 -15.06
N VAL A 91 8.19 1.17 -15.09
CA VAL A 91 7.67 -0.22 -15.08
C VAL A 91 8.19 -1.01 -16.29
N ARG A 92 8.21 -0.41 -17.48
CA ARG A 92 8.74 -1.06 -18.69
C ARG A 92 10.22 -1.39 -18.55
N THR A 93 10.99 -0.52 -17.90
CA THR A 93 12.42 -0.74 -17.67
C THR A 93 12.64 -1.88 -16.68
N LEU A 94 11.89 -1.88 -15.58
CA LEU A 94 11.95 -2.94 -14.57
C LEU A 94 11.54 -4.30 -15.14
N MET A 95 10.46 -4.36 -15.93
CA MET A 95 10.02 -5.58 -16.62
C MET A 95 11.10 -6.14 -17.57
N ARG A 96 11.79 -5.27 -18.32
CA ARG A 96 12.90 -5.68 -19.18
C ARG A 96 14.07 -6.27 -18.39
N MET A 97 14.37 -5.72 -17.21
CA MET A 97 15.41 -6.24 -16.33
C MET A 97 15.03 -7.61 -15.77
N ILE A 98 13.80 -7.78 -15.29
CA ILE A 98 13.30 -9.07 -14.77
C ILE A 98 13.34 -10.14 -15.87
N PHE A 99 12.92 -9.79 -17.10
CA PHE A 99 12.94 -10.74 -18.21
C PHE A 99 14.36 -11.16 -18.58
N ARG A 100 15.33 -10.23 -18.57
CA ARG A 100 16.74 -10.58 -18.78
C ARG A 100 17.26 -11.49 -17.68
N LEU A 101 17.00 -11.19 -16.41
CA LEU A 101 17.44 -12.03 -15.29
C LEU A 101 16.85 -13.44 -15.33
N SER A 102 15.58 -13.57 -15.75
CA SER A 102 14.92 -14.87 -15.94
C SER A 102 15.63 -15.72 -17.01
N LEU A 103 16.05 -15.11 -18.12
CA LEU A 103 16.81 -15.80 -19.17
C LEU A 103 18.24 -16.17 -18.75
N TYR A 104 18.85 -15.40 -17.83
CA TYR A 104 20.18 -15.73 -17.27
C TYR A 104 20.15 -16.90 -16.28
N HIS A 105 19.03 -17.16 -15.61
CA HIS A 105 18.87 -18.31 -14.70
C HIS A 105 18.31 -19.58 -15.35
N CYS A 106 18.04 -19.54 -16.68
CA CYS A 106 17.63 -20.70 -17.47
C CYS A 106 18.76 -21.30 -18.35
N ASN A 107 20.01 -20.84 -18.19
CA ASN A 107 21.21 -21.51 -18.73
C ASN A 107 22.08 -22.00 -17.58
#